data_AF-A0A101DFM2-F1
#
_entry.id   AF-A0A101DFM2-F1
#
_cell.length_a   1.000
_cell.length_b   1.000
_cell.length_c   1.000
_cell.angle_alpha   90.00
_cell.angle_beta   90.00
_cell.angle_gamma   90.00
#
_symmetry.space_group_name_H-M   'P 1'
#
loop_
_entity.id
_entity.type
_entity.pdbx_description
1 polymer ?
#
loop_
_entity_poly.entity_id
_entity_poly.type
_entity_poly.pdbx_seq_one_letter_code
_entity_poly.pdbx_strand_id
1 'polypeptide(L)'
;MEKKIVYFNKPGRENTEETLRLAVERAKELGIKHLVVASSYGDTAMKALEMAEGLEVVVVTYHTGFVREGENTMPPEVEEELRKRGAKIVRQSHILSGLERSISRKLGGVSRTEAIAEALRSLFGHGLKVCVEITIMAADSGAIPIEEVVAVGGRSRGADTAVVIRPAHMNNFFDAEIKEIICMPRNKR
;
A
#
# COMPACT_ATOMS: atom_id res chain seq x y z
N MET A 1 -20.29 15.40 -7.25
CA MET A 1 -20.33 14.90 -5.86
C MET A 1 -19.17 15.51 -5.12
N GLU A 2 -19.36 16.03 -3.91
CA GLU A 2 -18.31 16.67 -3.12
C GLU A 2 -17.89 15.75 -1.97
N LYS A 3 -16.59 15.63 -1.72
CA LYS A 3 -16.02 14.86 -0.62
C LYS A 3 -14.84 15.58 0.01
N LYS A 4 -14.65 15.36 1.31
CA LYS A 4 -13.57 15.94 2.09
C LYS A 4 -12.31 15.09 1.94
N ILE A 5 -11.18 15.76 1.75
CA ILE A 5 -9.84 15.19 1.83
C ILE A 5 -9.12 15.74 3.06
N VAL A 6 -8.33 14.90 3.74
CA VAL A 6 -7.50 15.32 4.87
C VAL A 6 -6.04 15.45 4.44
N TYR A 7 -5.44 16.61 4.70
CA TYR A 7 -4.02 16.83 4.47
C TYR A 7 -3.25 16.89 5.79
N PHE A 8 -2.37 15.93 6.03
CA PHE A 8 -1.45 15.96 7.18
C PHE A 8 -0.34 16.98 6.93
N ASN A 9 0.22 17.59 7.98
CA ASN A 9 1.28 18.60 7.78
C ASN A 9 2.55 17.98 7.16
N LYS A 10 2.96 16.80 7.64
CA LYS A 10 4.19 16.11 7.22
C LYS A 10 3.99 14.59 7.18
N PRO A 11 4.84 13.84 6.45
CA PRO A 11 4.82 12.38 6.44
C PRO A 11 5.22 11.80 7.79
N GLY A 12 4.75 10.58 8.11
CA GLY A 12 5.22 9.87 9.29
C GLY A 12 4.20 8.98 10.00
N ARG A 13 4.72 8.14 10.91
CA ARG A 13 3.96 7.13 11.66
C ARG A 13 2.87 7.72 12.55
N GLU A 14 3.02 8.97 12.98
CA GLU A 14 2.04 9.69 13.78
C GLU A 14 0.68 9.79 13.09
N ASN A 15 0.63 9.72 11.76
CA ASN A 15 -0.61 9.81 10.99
C ASN A 15 -1.30 8.44 10.82
N THR A 16 -0.71 7.34 11.28
CA THR A 16 -1.18 5.97 10.95
C THR A 16 -2.60 5.71 11.42
N GLU A 17 -2.89 6.10 12.65
CA GLU A 17 -4.18 5.85 13.28
C GLU A 17 -5.30 6.62 12.57
N GLU A 18 -5.08 7.91 12.33
CA GLU A 18 -6.03 8.75 11.61
C GLU A 18 -6.19 8.32 10.15
N THR A 19 -5.10 7.88 9.49
CA THR A 19 -5.14 7.33 8.12
C THR A 19 -6.02 6.10 8.05
N LEU A 20 -5.85 5.14 8.99
CA LEU A 20 -6.66 3.93 9.05
C LEU A 20 -8.13 4.24 9.35
N ARG A 21 -8.39 5.16 10.30
CA ARG A 21 -9.74 5.59 10.65
C ARG A 21 -10.47 6.16 9.44
N LEU A 22 -9.84 7.10 8.72
CA LEU A 22 -10.40 7.72 7.51
C LEU A 22 -10.60 6.70 6.37
N ALA A 23 -9.66 5.77 6.19
CA ALA A 23 -9.75 4.73 5.18
C ALA A 23 -10.93 3.78 5.45
N VAL A 24 -11.10 3.33 6.69
CA VAL A 24 -12.21 2.45 7.09
C VAL A 24 -13.56 3.17 6.98
N GLU A 25 -13.63 4.42 7.45
CA GLU A 25 -14.84 5.25 7.32
C GLU A 25 -15.25 5.36 5.85
N ARG A 26 -14.30 5.70 4.97
CA ARG A 26 -14.58 5.83 3.53
C ARG A 26 -14.97 4.51 2.88
N ALA A 27 -14.30 3.40 3.23
CA ALA A 27 -14.65 2.08 2.73
C ALA A 27 -16.10 1.73 3.07
N LYS A 28 -16.51 1.97 4.33
CA LYS A 28 -17.88 1.74 4.79
C LYS A 28 -18.90 2.65 4.11
N GLU A 29 -18.59 3.93 3.95
CA GLU A 29 -19.46 4.89 3.22
C GLU A 29 -19.73 4.47 1.76
N LEU A 30 -18.74 3.88 1.10
CA LEU A 30 -18.82 3.48 -0.30
C LEU A 30 -19.29 2.03 -0.51
N GLY A 31 -19.42 1.26 0.57
CA GLY A 31 -19.69 -0.19 0.48
C GLY A 31 -18.53 -0.98 -0.13
N ILE A 32 -17.31 -0.44 -0.07
CA ILE A 32 -16.09 -1.12 -0.55
C ILE A 32 -15.68 -2.18 0.47
N LYS A 33 -15.48 -3.41 0.01
CA LYS A 33 -15.20 -4.57 0.88
C LYS A 33 -13.73 -4.73 1.25
N HIS A 34 -12.82 -4.37 0.35
CA HIS A 34 -11.40 -4.67 0.48
C HIS A 34 -10.60 -3.46 0.98
N LEU A 35 -9.83 -3.68 2.03
CA LEU A 35 -8.86 -2.72 2.56
C LEU A 35 -7.44 -3.29 2.38
N VAL A 36 -6.68 -2.70 1.46
CA VAL A 36 -5.30 -3.11 1.15
C VAL A 36 -4.32 -2.24 1.95
N VAL A 37 -3.50 -2.85 2.80
CA VAL A 37 -2.65 -2.15 3.75
C VAL A 37 -1.18 -2.53 3.57
N ALA A 38 -0.31 -1.53 3.37
CA ALA A 38 1.13 -1.74 3.40
C ALA A 38 1.60 -1.94 4.85
N SER A 39 2.23 -3.08 5.16
CA SER A 39 2.86 -3.28 6.47
C SER A 39 4.10 -4.17 6.40
N SER A 40 5.26 -3.59 6.73
CA SER A 40 6.55 -4.30 6.69
C SER A 40 6.77 -5.19 7.92
N TYR A 41 6.47 -4.69 9.12
CA TYR A 41 6.69 -5.38 10.40
C TYR A 41 5.39 -5.88 11.06
N GLY A 42 4.22 -5.47 10.55
CA GLY A 42 2.90 -5.89 11.04
C GLY A 42 2.17 -4.86 11.91
N ASP A 43 2.85 -3.86 12.47
CA ASP A 43 2.24 -2.88 13.39
C ASP A 43 1.00 -2.18 12.79
N THR A 44 1.13 -1.68 11.56
CA THR A 44 0.01 -1.02 10.84
C THR A 44 -1.12 -2.00 10.52
N ALA A 45 -0.79 -3.25 10.20
CA ALA A 45 -1.79 -4.27 9.87
C ALA A 45 -2.59 -4.71 11.10
N MET A 46 -1.93 -4.82 12.26
CA MET A 46 -2.60 -5.12 13.54
C MET A 46 -3.62 -4.05 13.89
N LYS A 47 -3.23 -2.77 13.81
CA LYS A 47 -4.15 -1.64 14.00
C LYS A 47 -5.28 -1.63 12.98
N ALA A 48 -4.99 -1.94 11.72
CA ALA A 48 -6.01 -2.00 10.68
C ALA A 48 -7.09 -3.04 11.02
N LEU A 49 -6.69 -4.24 11.44
CA LEU A 49 -7.62 -5.31 11.84
C LEU A 49 -8.47 -4.96 13.08
N GLU A 50 -7.98 -4.09 13.97
CA GLU A 50 -8.75 -3.60 15.11
C GLU A 50 -9.87 -2.64 14.69
N MET A 51 -9.64 -1.85 13.63
CA MET A 51 -10.56 -0.80 13.18
C MET A 51 -11.49 -1.25 12.04
N ALA A 52 -11.03 -2.18 11.21
CA ALA A 52 -11.63 -2.57 9.94
C ALA A 52 -12.68 -3.69 10.09
N GLU A 53 -13.46 -3.68 11.18
CA GLU A 53 -14.53 -4.66 11.35
C GLU A 53 -15.51 -4.62 10.17
N GLY A 54 -15.76 -5.79 9.58
CA GLY A 54 -16.60 -5.98 8.40
C GLY A 54 -15.91 -5.78 7.05
N LEU A 55 -14.59 -5.50 7.03
CA LEU A 55 -13.80 -5.38 5.80
C LEU A 55 -12.84 -6.57 5.65
N GLU A 56 -12.57 -6.94 4.39
CA GLU A 56 -11.51 -7.89 4.05
C GLU A 56 -10.17 -7.19 4.01
N VAL A 57 -9.34 -7.42 5.02
CA VAL A 57 -8.01 -6.80 5.14
C VAL A 57 -6.98 -7.64 4.38
N VAL A 58 -6.35 -7.02 3.37
CA VAL A 58 -5.23 -7.57 2.62
C VAL A 58 -3.97 -6.84 3.00
N VAL A 59 -3.03 -7.53 3.63
CA VAL A 59 -1.76 -6.95 4.08
C VAL A 59 -0.70 -7.27 3.05
N VAL A 60 -0.14 -6.23 2.45
CA VAL A 60 0.99 -6.36 1.52
C VAL A 60 2.26 -5.99 2.26
N THR A 61 3.22 -6.92 2.23
CA THR A 61 4.51 -6.77 2.92
C THR A 61 5.67 -6.88 1.95
N TYR A 62 6.88 -6.60 2.42
CA TYR A 62 8.08 -6.72 1.60
C TYR A 62 8.30 -8.16 1.15
N HIS A 63 8.80 -8.33 -0.09
CA HIS A 63 9.28 -9.64 -0.55
C HIS A 63 10.37 -10.19 0.37
N THR A 64 10.45 -11.52 0.45
CA THR A 64 11.57 -12.21 1.10
C THR A 64 12.87 -11.74 0.48
N GLY A 65 13.89 -11.47 1.30
CA GLY A 65 15.16 -10.94 0.78
C GLY A 65 15.26 -9.41 0.73
N PHE A 66 14.21 -8.65 1.04
CA PHE A 66 14.24 -7.18 0.88
C PHE A 66 15.26 -6.48 1.79
N VAL A 67 15.33 -6.88 3.07
CA VAL A 67 16.27 -6.32 4.05
C VAL A 67 17.54 -7.18 4.17
N ARG A 68 17.37 -8.51 4.23
CA ARG A 68 18.43 -9.51 4.30
C ARG A 68 18.05 -10.71 3.44
N GLU A 69 19.04 -11.29 2.76
CA GLU A 69 18.86 -12.42 1.85
C GLU A 69 18.20 -13.62 2.57
N GLY A 70 17.18 -14.20 1.95
CA GLY A 70 16.43 -15.34 2.51
C GLY A 70 15.52 -15.04 3.69
N GLU A 71 15.53 -13.81 4.24
CA GLU A 71 14.76 -13.46 5.43
C GLU A 71 13.49 -12.65 5.11
N ASN A 72 12.42 -12.93 5.87
CA ASN A 72 11.22 -12.10 5.89
C ASN A 72 11.40 -10.94 6.88
N THR A 73 10.94 -9.74 6.51
CA THR A 73 10.98 -8.57 7.42
C THR A 73 9.94 -8.67 8.54
N MET A 74 8.78 -9.24 8.25
CA MET A 74 7.74 -9.51 9.24
C MET A 74 8.11 -10.77 10.03
N PRO A 75 8.13 -10.72 11.37
CA PRO A 75 8.37 -11.90 12.17
C PRO A 75 7.30 -12.99 11.94
N PRO A 76 7.66 -14.28 11.90
CA PRO A 76 6.71 -15.38 11.67
C PRO A 76 5.51 -15.37 12.63
N GLU A 77 5.74 -15.07 13.91
CA GLU A 77 4.71 -15.00 14.95
C GLU A 77 3.71 -13.87 14.71
N VAL A 78 4.17 -12.74 14.17
CA VAL A 78 3.30 -11.61 13.79
C VAL A 78 2.49 -11.97 12.56
N GLU A 79 3.11 -12.64 11.58
CA GLU A 79 2.40 -13.09 10.38
C GLU A 79 1.31 -14.12 10.72
N GLU A 80 1.61 -15.08 11.60
CA GLU A 80 0.65 -16.08 12.07
C GLU A 80 -0.53 -15.42 12.79
N GLU A 81 -0.27 -14.45 13.66
CA GLU A 81 -1.31 -13.73 14.38
C GLU A 81 -2.21 -12.91 13.44
N LEU A 82 -1.63 -12.22 12.45
CA LEU A 82 -2.41 -11.50 11.43
C LEU A 82 -3.34 -12.46 10.67
N ARG A 83 -2.85 -13.65 10.30
CA ARG A 83 -3.66 -14.67 9.61
C ARG A 83 -4.77 -15.21 10.51
N LYS A 84 -4.49 -15.48 11.79
CA LYS A 84 -5.50 -15.91 12.78
C LYS A 84 -6.63 -14.90 12.93
N ARG A 85 -6.30 -13.61 12.84
CA ARG A 85 -7.25 -12.50 12.87
C ARG A 85 -7.94 -12.24 11.52
N GLY A 86 -7.72 -13.08 10.50
CA GLY A 86 -8.44 -13.06 9.23
C GLY A 86 -7.78 -12.24 8.12
N ALA A 87 -6.57 -11.71 8.30
CA ALA A 87 -5.87 -11.01 7.22
C ALA A 87 -5.35 -11.98 6.15
N LYS A 88 -5.49 -11.57 4.89
CA LYS A 88 -4.76 -12.18 3.77
C LYS A 88 -3.40 -11.50 3.66
N ILE A 89 -2.31 -12.26 3.72
CA ILE A 89 -0.95 -11.72 3.59
C ILE A 89 -0.43 -11.96 2.17
N VAL A 90 0.00 -10.89 1.50
CA VAL A 90 0.61 -10.92 0.17
C VAL A 90 2.08 -10.53 0.29
N ARG A 91 2.94 -11.41 -0.21
CA ARG A 91 4.39 -11.23 -0.28
C ARG A 91 4.86 -11.53 -1.70
N GLN A 92 5.22 -10.47 -2.42
CA GLN A 92 5.64 -10.57 -3.82
C GLN A 92 6.64 -9.48 -4.16
N SER A 93 7.29 -9.61 -5.32
CA SER A 93 8.17 -8.58 -5.85
C SER A 93 7.44 -7.25 -6.04
N HIS A 94 8.09 -6.16 -5.68
CA HIS A 94 7.59 -4.80 -5.86
C HIS A 94 7.53 -4.45 -7.35
N ILE A 95 6.33 -4.33 -7.92
CA ILE A 95 6.09 -3.98 -9.33
C ILE A 95 6.78 -2.69 -9.74
N LEU A 96 6.80 -1.65 -8.89
CA LEU A 96 7.44 -0.36 -9.20
C LEU A 96 8.96 -0.36 -8.92
N SER A 97 9.58 -1.54 -9.01
CA SER A 97 11.04 -1.70 -9.04
C SER A 97 11.48 -2.99 -9.73
N GLY A 98 11.07 -4.15 -9.22
CA GLY A 98 11.30 -5.46 -9.82
C GLY A 98 12.75 -5.74 -10.21
N LEU A 99 12.91 -6.46 -11.32
CA LEU A 99 14.21 -6.78 -11.91
C LEU A 99 15.00 -5.51 -12.27
N GLU A 100 14.33 -4.46 -12.73
CA GLU A 100 14.97 -3.22 -13.17
C GLU A 100 15.83 -2.58 -12.07
N ARG A 101 15.45 -2.74 -10.79
CA ARG A 101 16.27 -2.28 -9.66
C ARG A 101 17.62 -3.00 -9.55
N SER A 102 17.71 -4.26 -9.95
CA SER A 102 18.99 -4.97 -9.97
C SER A 102 19.92 -4.40 -11.06
N ILE A 103 19.34 -4.05 -12.21
CA ILE A 103 20.03 -3.44 -13.34
C ILE A 103 20.55 -2.06 -12.93
N SER A 104 19.68 -1.19 -12.41
CA SER A 104 20.06 0.18 -12.03
C SER A 104 21.12 0.21 -10.93
N ARG A 105 21.07 -0.73 -9.96
CA ARG A 105 22.10 -0.85 -8.91
C ARG A 105 23.43 -1.38 -9.41
N LYS A 106 23.42 -2.36 -10.32
CA LYS A 106 24.64 -3.05 -10.78
C LYS A 106 25.34 -2.33 -11.93
N LEU A 107 24.57 -1.85 -12.89
CA LEU A 107 25.04 -1.27 -14.14
C LEU A 107 24.84 0.25 -14.22
N GLY A 108 24.05 0.84 -13.31
CA GLY A 108 23.62 2.23 -13.42
C GLY A 108 22.54 2.42 -14.50
N GLY A 109 22.31 3.67 -14.89
CA GLY A 109 21.37 4.04 -15.94
C GLY A 109 19.94 4.31 -15.46
N VAL A 110 19.05 4.52 -16.43
CA VAL A 110 17.64 4.90 -16.18
C VAL A 110 16.74 3.67 -16.28
N SER A 111 16.02 3.38 -15.20
CA SER A 111 14.94 2.40 -15.21
C SER A 111 13.61 3.07 -15.57
N ARG A 112 12.86 2.48 -16.50
CA ARG A 112 11.50 2.95 -16.85
C ARG A 112 10.53 2.73 -15.70
N THR A 113 10.63 1.56 -15.07
CA THR A 113 9.79 1.19 -13.92
C THR A 113 10.08 2.10 -12.72
N GLU A 114 11.35 2.34 -12.39
CA GLU A 114 11.69 3.23 -11.28
C GLU A 114 11.41 4.70 -11.60
N ALA A 115 11.42 5.12 -12.88
CA ALA A 115 11.00 6.46 -13.29
C ALA A 115 9.51 6.70 -13.00
N ILE A 116 8.63 5.73 -13.28
CA ILE A 116 7.20 5.82 -12.90
C ILE A 116 7.06 5.92 -11.37
N ALA A 117 7.79 5.07 -10.64
CA ALA A 117 7.80 5.10 -9.17
C ALA A 117 8.23 6.48 -8.64
N GLU A 118 9.27 7.05 -9.23
CA GLU A 118 9.80 8.36 -8.84
C GLU A 118 8.84 9.50 -9.20
N ALA A 119 8.15 9.43 -10.34
CA ALA A 119 7.13 10.40 -10.71
C ALA A 119 5.99 10.45 -9.67
N LEU A 120 5.44 9.28 -9.29
CA LEU A 120 4.41 9.17 -8.25
C LEU A 120 4.92 9.70 -6.90
N ARG A 121 6.13 9.29 -6.51
CA ARG A 121 6.76 9.71 -5.25
C ARG A 121 7.01 11.21 -5.20
N SER A 122 7.55 11.79 -6.27
CA SER A 122 7.92 13.21 -6.30
C SER A 122 6.71 14.12 -6.32
N LEU A 123 5.65 13.76 -7.04
CA LEU A 123 4.43 14.57 -7.15
C LEU A 123 3.50 14.40 -5.93
N PHE A 124 3.37 13.17 -5.43
CA PHE A 124 2.35 12.83 -4.43
C PHE A 124 2.89 12.27 -3.12
N GLY A 125 4.18 12.00 -3.02
CA GLY A 125 4.80 11.39 -1.84
C GLY A 125 4.85 9.86 -1.90
N HIS A 126 5.59 9.30 -0.96
CA HIS A 126 5.82 7.85 -0.90
C HIS A 126 4.52 7.05 -0.72
N GLY A 127 3.62 7.53 0.14
CA GLY A 127 2.40 6.80 0.46
C GLY A 127 1.49 6.57 -0.76
N LEU A 128 1.35 7.55 -1.65
CA LEU A 128 0.55 7.38 -2.87
C LEU A 128 1.19 6.37 -3.83
N LYS A 129 2.50 6.45 -4.05
CA LYS A 129 3.25 5.44 -4.82
C LYS A 129 3.01 4.05 -4.24
N VAL A 130 3.11 3.92 -2.91
CA VAL A 130 2.90 2.65 -2.21
C VAL A 130 1.46 2.15 -2.39
N CYS A 131 0.44 3.01 -2.33
CA CYS A 131 -0.95 2.60 -2.58
C CYS A 131 -1.14 1.99 -3.99
N VAL A 132 -0.53 2.59 -5.02
CA VAL A 132 -0.56 2.03 -6.37
C VAL A 132 0.17 0.68 -6.43
N GLU A 133 1.34 0.59 -5.79
CA GLU A 133 2.16 -0.63 -5.81
C GLU A 133 1.49 -1.81 -5.11
N ILE A 134 0.99 -1.62 -3.89
CA ILE A 134 0.42 -2.71 -3.10
C ILE A 134 -0.90 -3.25 -3.68
N THR A 135 -1.68 -2.40 -4.34
CA THR A 135 -2.96 -2.83 -4.91
C THR A 135 -2.75 -3.67 -6.16
N ILE A 136 -1.76 -3.34 -6.99
CA ILE A 136 -1.37 -4.19 -8.12
C ILE A 136 -0.78 -5.51 -7.63
N MET A 137 0.08 -5.50 -6.60
CA MET A 137 0.58 -6.75 -6.00
C MET A 137 -0.55 -7.63 -5.46
N ALA A 138 -1.51 -7.04 -4.75
CA ALA A 138 -2.66 -7.77 -4.23
C ALA A 138 -3.55 -8.33 -5.36
N ALA A 139 -3.73 -7.58 -6.45
CA ALA A 139 -4.50 -8.03 -7.61
C ALA A 139 -3.79 -9.18 -8.34
N ASP A 140 -2.48 -9.07 -8.57
CA ASP A 140 -1.66 -10.10 -9.24
C ASP A 140 -1.56 -11.39 -8.41
N SER A 141 -1.68 -11.31 -7.09
CA SER A 141 -1.76 -12.51 -6.24
C SER A 141 -3.16 -13.13 -6.17
N GLY A 142 -4.18 -12.52 -6.79
CA GLY A 142 -5.57 -12.91 -6.66
C GLY A 142 -6.19 -12.66 -5.27
N ALA A 143 -5.55 -11.82 -4.43
CA ALA A 143 -6.05 -11.54 -3.08
C ALA A 143 -7.24 -10.56 -3.08
N ILE A 144 -7.36 -9.76 -4.14
CA ILE A 144 -8.47 -8.82 -4.39
C ILE A 144 -8.96 -8.95 -5.85
N PRO A 145 -10.23 -8.62 -6.14
CA PRO A 145 -10.74 -8.50 -7.50
C PRO A 145 -10.31 -7.18 -8.17
N ILE A 146 -10.56 -7.06 -9.49
CA ILE A 146 -10.38 -5.82 -10.26
C ILE A 146 -11.64 -4.94 -10.11
N GLU A 147 -11.80 -4.38 -8.91
CA GLU A 147 -12.89 -3.48 -8.51
C GLU A 147 -12.32 -2.33 -7.67
N GLU A 148 -13.15 -1.36 -7.27
CA GLU A 148 -12.70 -0.31 -6.36
C GLU A 148 -12.33 -0.90 -4.98
N VAL A 149 -11.12 -0.56 -4.52
CA VAL A 149 -10.61 -0.93 -3.20
C VAL A 149 -10.11 0.32 -2.47
N VAL A 150 -10.03 0.25 -1.14
CA VAL A 150 -9.33 1.27 -0.36
C VAL A 150 -7.91 0.79 -0.10
N ALA A 151 -6.93 1.63 -0.41
CA ALA A 151 -5.51 1.34 -0.22
C ALA A 151 -4.90 2.28 0.80
N VAL A 152 -4.06 1.74 1.69
CA VAL A 152 -3.38 2.47 2.76
C VAL A 152 -1.88 2.26 2.63
N GLY A 153 -1.15 3.36 2.46
CA GLY A 153 0.30 3.37 2.26
C GLY A 153 0.98 4.45 3.10
N GLY A 154 2.31 4.39 3.15
CA GLY A 154 3.12 5.36 3.88
C GLY A 154 4.58 5.31 3.52
N ARG A 155 5.41 5.90 4.39
CA ARG A 155 6.87 5.97 4.24
C ARG A 155 7.56 5.37 5.44
N SER A 156 8.54 4.50 5.20
CA SER A 156 9.38 3.89 6.23
C SER A 156 8.58 3.09 7.27
N ARG A 157 8.06 3.75 8.31
CA ARG A 157 7.19 3.14 9.32
C ARG A 157 5.87 3.90 9.40
N GLY A 158 4.79 3.14 9.51
CA GLY A 158 3.43 3.67 9.58
C GLY A 158 2.81 3.98 8.22
N ALA A 159 1.61 4.54 8.27
CA ALA A 159 0.83 4.95 7.11
C ALA A 159 0.46 6.43 7.23
N ASP A 160 0.44 7.13 6.10
CA ASP A 160 0.09 8.56 6.06
C ASP A 160 -0.73 8.93 4.82
N THR A 161 -1.07 7.95 3.98
CA THR A 161 -1.81 8.15 2.74
C THR A 161 -2.84 7.05 2.57
N ALA A 162 -4.06 7.43 2.20
CA ALA A 162 -5.10 6.49 1.81
C ALA A 162 -5.85 6.97 0.56
N VAL A 163 -6.20 6.04 -0.32
CA VAL A 163 -6.89 6.31 -1.59
C VAL A 163 -7.97 5.28 -1.87
N VAL A 164 -9.00 5.68 -2.63
CA VAL A 164 -9.85 4.74 -3.36
C VAL A 164 -9.23 4.54 -4.73
N ILE A 165 -9.02 3.30 -5.13
CA ILE A 165 -8.34 2.96 -6.38
C ILE A 165 -8.98 1.72 -6.98
N ARG A 166 -9.20 1.74 -8.29
CA ARG A 166 -9.44 0.54 -9.08
C ARG A 166 -8.07 0.06 -9.58
N PRO A 167 -7.53 -1.07 -9.09
CA PRO A 167 -6.24 -1.57 -9.55
C PRO A 167 -6.34 -2.13 -10.97
N ALA A 168 -5.19 -2.44 -11.53
CA ALA A 168 -5.03 -3.27 -12.71
C ALA A 168 -3.97 -4.34 -12.42
N HIS A 169 -3.81 -5.28 -13.34
CA HIS A 169 -2.70 -6.23 -13.31
C HIS A 169 -1.41 -5.59 -13.83
N MET A 170 -0.25 -6.13 -13.44
CA MET A 170 1.05 -5.56 -13.84
C MET A 170 1.24 -5.42 -15.36
N ASN A 171 0.66 -6.33 -16.15
CA ASN A 171 0.74 -6.30 -17.62
C ASN A 171 -0.15 -5.21 -18.26
N ASN A 172 -1.05 -4.62 -17.48
CA ASN A 172 -1.98 -3.57 -17.88
C ASN A 172 -1.93 -2.38 -16.89
N PHE A 173 -0.73 -2.05 -16.38
CA PHE A 173 -0.52 -1.02 -15.35
C PHE A 173 -1.30 0.29 -15.58
N PHE A 174 -1.35 0.75 -16.83
CA PHE A 174 -1.97 2.02 -17.19
C PHE A 174 -3.51 2.02 -17.16
N ASP A 175 -4.13 0.86 -16.92
CA ASP A 175 -5.58 0.74 -16.70
C ASP A 175 -5.96 0.96 -15.22
N ALA A 176 -4.98 1.11 -14.32
CA ALA A 176 -5.21 1.42 -12.92
C ALA A 176 -5.63 2.88 -12.76
N GLU A 177 -6.61 3.13 -11.89
CA GLU A 177 -7.21 4.46 -11.75
C GLU A 177 -7.42 4.81 -10.28
N ILE A 178 -6.76 5.87 -9.81
CA ILE A 178 -7.05 6.46 -8.51
C ILE A 178 -8.36 7.23 -8.63
N LYS A 179 -9.38 6.78 -7.91
CA LYS A 179 -10.73 7.35 -7.91
C LYS A 179 -10.84 8.53 -6.96
N GLU A 180 -10.26 8.38 -5.77
CA GLU A 180 -10.31 9.40 -4.72
C GLU A 180 -9.04 9.37 -3.88
N ILE A 181 -8.61 10.54 -3.41
CA ILE A 181 -7.60 10.64 -2.36
C ILE A 181 -8.33 10.97 -1.05
N ILE A 182 -8.22 10.07 -0.07
CA ILE A 182 -8.89 10.17 1.23
C ILE A 182 -8.07 11.07 2.15
N CYS A 183 -6.79 10.76 2.27
CA CYS A 183 -5.83 11.58 3.00
C CYS A 183 -4.42 11.41 2.43
N MET A 184 -3.59 12.43 2.63
CA MET A 184 -2.16 12.38 2.30
C MET A 184 -1.40 13.50 3.01
N PRO A 185 -0.06 13.44 3.14
CA PRO A 185 0.73 14.58 3.62
C PRO A 185 0.67 15.74 2.64
N ARG A 186 0.59 16.99 3.14
CA ARG A 186 0.72 18.21 2.34
C ARG A 186 2.15 18.34 1.83
N ASN A 187 3.11 18.28 2.73
CA ASN A 187 4.54 18.22 2.42
C ASN A 187 4.94 16.76 2.16
N LYS A 188 5.55 16.49 0.99
CA LYS A 188 5.85 15.12 0.54
C LYS A 188 7.18 14.55 1.06
N ARG A 189 8.00 15.39 1.68
CA ARG A 189 9.38 15.10 2.07
C ARG A 189 9.55 15.10 3.57
#